data_AF-A0A3N9V4G7-F1
#
_entry.id   AF-A0A3N9V4G7-F1
#
_cell.length_a   1.000
_cell.length_b   1.000
_cell.length_c   1.000
_cell.angle_alpha   90.00
_cell.angle_beta   90.00
_cell.angle_gamma   90.00
#
_symmetry.space_group_name_H-M   'P 1'
#
loop_
_entity.id
_entity.type
_entity.pdbx_description
1 polymer ?
#
loop_
_entity_poly.entity_id
_entity_poly.type
_entity_poly.pdbx_seq_one_letter_code
_entity_poly.pdbx_strand_id
1 'polypeptide(L)'
;MSWKIKENHRQALAGEAGAVIKNWGGKLTVCLVYPNHYATAMSNLGFQAVYSLCNSFPDIVCERAFLPPSVELKEYQKSGSRLLSLESQRPLSDFDVLAFSVSFENDYLNIPAIFDLAGIPPFASDRDASFPLVMAGGAALFLNPEPVAELLDLICVGEGEAILPSLLDFLRAQGSAARTELLAKAVHLPG
;
A
#
# COMPACT_ATOMS: atom_id res chain seq x y z
N MET A 1 -2.46 3.04 21.01
CA MET A 1 -3.18 2.25 20.00
C MET A 1 -4.53 1.81 20.56
N SER A 2 -5.63 2.04 19.84
CA SER A 2 -6.99 1.64 20.26
C SER A 2 -7.21 0.12 20.14
N TRP A 3 -7.74 -0.49 21.20
CA TRP A 3 -8.11 -1.92 21.20
C TRP A 3 -9.26 -2.20 20.22
N LYS A 4 -10.19 -1.26 20.05
CA LYS A 4 -11.38 -1.44 19.20
C LYS A 4 -11.00 -1.57 17.72
N ILE A 5 -10.03 -0.77 17.26
CA ILE A 5 -9.49 -0.85 15.90
C ILE A 5 -8.87 -2.22 15.66
N LYS A 6 -8.01 -2.67 16.59
CA LYS A 6 -7.38 -3.99 16.50
C LYS A 6 -8.39 -5.12 16.46
N GLU A 7 -9.44 -5.04 17.28
CA GLU A 7 -10.49 -6.04 17.31
C GLU A 7 -11.29 -6.09 16.01
N ASN A 8 -11.63 -4.94 15.42
CA ASN A 8 -12.29 -4.88 14.12
C ASN A 8 -11.48 -5.58 13.03
N HIS A 9 -10.17 -5.33 12.95
CA HIS A 9 -9.29 -6.00 11.98
C HIS A 9 -9.24 -7.52 12.19
N ARG A 10 -9.18 -7.99 13.45
CA ARG A 10 -9.23 -9.44 13.74
C ARG A 10 -10.54 -10.06 13.30
N GLN A 11 -11.67 -9.39 13.54
CA GLN A 11 -12.98 -9.91 13.14
C GLN A 11 -13.13 -9.96 11.62
N ALA A 12 -12.67 -8.93 10.90
CA ALA A 12 -12.66 -8.93 9.44
C ALA A 12 -11.80 -10.10 8.90
N LEU A 13 -10.58 -10.26 9.41
CA LEU A 13 -9.65 -11.31 9.00
C LEU A 13 -10.18 -12.72 9.33
N ALA A 14 -10.82 -12.90 10.50
CA ALA A 14 -11.41 -14.18 10.90
C ALA A 14 -12.63 -14.58 10.06
N GLY A 15 -13.28 -13.61 9.41
CA GLY A 15 -14.45 -13.83 8.56
C GLY A 15 -14.13 -14.09 7.09
N GLU A 16 -12.87 -13.96 6.67
CA GLU A 16 -12.46 -14.21 5.28
C GLU A 16 -11.60 -15.47 5.12
N ALA A 17 -11.42 -15.90 3.87
CA ALA A 17 -10.50 -16.94 3.48
C ALA A 17 -9.48 -16.37 2.49
N GLY A 18 -8.27 -16.94 2.46
CA GLY A 18 -7.22 -16.53 1.52
C GLY A 18 -6.22 -15.49 2.07
N ALA A 19 -6.37 -15.08 3.33
CA ALA A 19 -5.35 -14.29 4.01
C ALA A 19 -4.01 -15.03 4.07
N VAL A 20 -2.93 -14.37 3.65
CA VAL A 20 -1.57 -14.89 3.72
C VAL A 20 -0.81 -14.12 4.80
N ILE A 21 -0.34 -14.84 5.83
CA ILE A 21 0.44 -14.27 6.93
C ILE A 21 1.85 -14.85 6.89
N LYS A 22 2.84 -13.97 6.72
CA LYS A 22 4.26 -14.33 6.67
C LYS A 22 5.05 -13.60 7.75
N ASN A 23 6.14 -14.22 8.21
CA ASN A 23 7.10 -13.53 9.07
C ASN A 23 7.91 -12.50 8.25
N TRP A 24 8.01 -11.28 8.77
CA TRP A 24 8.70 -10.14 8.16
C TRP A 24 10.22 -10.30 8.05
N GLY A 25 10.85 -11.08 8.94
CA GLY A 25 12.31 -11.13 9.07
C GLY A 25 13.05 -11.33 7.74
N GLY A 26 13.85 -10.33 7.35
CA GLY A 26 14.71 -10.33 6.16
C GLY A 26 13.99 -10.21 4.81
N LYS A 27 12.68 -9.94 4.81
CA LYS A 27 11.84 -9.84 3.60
C LYS A 27 11.53 -8.39 3.26
N LEU A 28 11.26 -8.14 1.98
CA LEU A 28 10.68 -6.88 1.54
C LEU A 28 9.23 -6.82 1.99
N THR A 29 8.85 -5.75 2.68
CA THR A 29 7.52 -5.56 3.25
C THR A 29 6.71 -4.57 2.42
N VAL A 30 5.60 -5.04 1.88
CA VAL A 30 4.70 -4.27 1.03
C VAL A 30 3.35 -4.16 1.73
N CYS A 31 2.86 -2.94 1.92
CA CYS A 31 1.47 -2.73 2.27
C CYS A 31 0.70 -2.39 0.99
N LEU A 32 -0.12 -3.31 0.51
CA LEU A 32 -1.01 -3.11 -0.62
C LEU A 32 -2.27 -2.37 -0.12
N VAL A 33 -2.35 -1.09 -0.45
CA VAL A 33 -3.39 -0.18 0.02
C VAL A 33 -4.47 -0.06 -1.04
N TYR A 34 -5.72 -0.36 -0.67
CA TYR A 34 -6.86 0.03 -1.49
C TYR A 34 -7.44 1.34 -0.94
N PRO A 35 -7.48 2.43 -1.73
CA PRO A 35 -7.97 3.74 -1.31
C PRO A 35 -9.50 3.84 -1.19
N ASN A 36 -10.12 2.79 -0.65
CA ASN A 36 -11.55 2.71 -0.37
C ASN A 36 -11.77 1.70 0.77
N HIS A 37 -13.02 1.43 1.11
CA HIS A 37 -13.38 0.50 2.17
C HIS A 37 -13.06 -0.96 1.81
N TYR A 38 -12.81 -1.76 2.84
CA TYR A 38 -12.53 -3.19 2.76
C TYR A 38 -13.47 -3.95 1.81
N ALA A 39 -14.79 -3.77 1.93
CA ALA A 39 -15.76 -4.49 1.10
C ALA A 39 -15.61 -4.19 -0.41
N THR A 40 -15.28 -2.94 -0.76
CA THR A 40 -15.02 -2.53 -2.15
C THR A 40 -13.76 -3.21 -2.67
N ALA A 41 -12.69 -3.21 -1.87
CA ALA A 41 -11.41 -3.81 -2.23
C ALA A 41 -11.49 -5.34 -2.36
N MET A 42 -12.23 -6.01 -1.46
CA MET A 42 -12.44 -7.47 -1.53
C MET A 42 -13.31 -7.88 -2.72
N SER A 43 -14.06 -6.94 -3.30
CA SER A 43 -14.84 -7.14 -4.52
C SER A 43 -14.04 -6.82 -5.79
N ASN A 44 -12.76 -6.46 -5.67
CA ASN A 44 -11.90 -6.09 -6.78
C ASN A 44 -10.90 -7.21 -7.11
N LEU A 45 -11.10 -7.88 -8.25
CA LEU A 45 -10.25 -8.99 -8.67
C LEU A 45 -8.80 -8.58 -8.94
N GLY A 46 -8.57 -7.39 -9.50
CA GLY A 46 -7.21 -6.89 -9.76
C GLY A 46 -6.43 -6.68 -8.46
N PHE A 47 -7.08 -6.15 -7.42
CA PHE A 47 -6.49 -6.03 -6.09
C PHE A 47 -6.13 -7.39 -5.50
N GLN A 48 -7.05 -8.37 -5.59
CA GLN A 48 -6.80 -9.74 -5.12
C GLN A 48 -5.66 -10.42 -5.90
N ALA A 49 -5.58 -10.20 -7.22
CA ALA A 49 -4.55 -10.74 -8.08
C ALA A 49 -3.17 -10.20 -7.69
N VAL A 50 -3.03 -8.88 -7.49
CA VAL A 50 -1.79 -8.24 -7.03
C VAL A 50 -1.41 -8.75 -5.63
N TYR A 51 -2.36 -8.85 -4.71
CA TYR A 51 -2.11 -9.39 -3.36
C TYR A 51 -1.57 -10.83 -3.41
N SER A 52 -2.21 -11.68 -4.20
CA SER A 52 -1.80 -13.07 -4.41
C SER A 52 -0.42 -13.17 -5.07
N LEU A 53 -0.17 -12.35 -6.10
CA LEU A 53 1.09 -12.32 -6.83
C LEU A 53 2.24 -11.91 -5.92
N CYS A 54 2.13 -10.80 -5.18
CA CYS A 54 3.13 -10.40 -4.20
C CYS A 54 3.41 -11.52 -3.19
N ASN A 55 2.34 -12.15 -2.69
CA ASN A 55 2.48 -13.22 -1.72
C ASN A 55 2.92 -14.57 -2.30
N SER A 56 3.01 -14.73 -3.62
CA SER A 56 3.63 -15.91 -4.25
C SER A 56 5.15 -15.93 -4.08
N PHE A 57 5.78 -14.76 -3.90
CA PHE A 57 7.22 -14.66 -3.69
C PHE A 57 7.59 -14.97 -2.22
N PRO A 58 8.55 -15.88 -1.96
CA PRO A 58 8.90 -16.28 -0.59
C PRO A 58 9.55 -15.16 0.23
N ASP A 59 10.28 -14.25 -0.43
CA ASP A 59 11.03 -13.16 0.19
C ASP A 59 10.24 -11.85 0.32
N ILE A 60 8.92 -11.90 0.10
CA ILE A 60 8.04 -10.74 0.15
C ILE A 60 6.91 -11.01 1.15
N VAL A 61 6.67 -10.05 2.03
CA VAL A 61 5.47 -10.00 2.85
C VAL A 61 4.56 -8.92 2.28
N CYS A 62 3.38 -9.31 1.82
CA CYS A 62 2.38 -8.36 1.37
C CYS A 62 1.17 -8.40 2.30
N GLU A 63 0.88 -7.27 2.93
CA GLU A 63 -0.28 -7.07 3.81
C GLU A 63 -1.19 -6.00 3.22
N ARG A 64 -2.46 -5.98 3.62
CA ARG A 64 -3.46 -5.08 3.07
C ARG A 64 -3.79 -3.95 4.02
N ALA A 65 -4.12 -2.78 3.48
CA ALA A 65 -4.73 -1.70 4.25
C ALA A 65 -5.82 -1.00 3.44
N PHE A 66 -6.74 -0.36 4.15
CA PHE A 66 -7.97 0.19 3.58
C PHE A 66 -8.31 1.53 4.22
N LEU A 67 -9.12 2.34 3.53
CA LEU A 67 -9.72 3.52 4.15
C LEU A 67 -10.77 3.08 5.20
N PRO A 68 -10.62 3.46 6.48
CA PRO A 68 -11.59 3.12 7.51
C PRO A 68 -12.96 3.74 7.22
N PRO A 69 -14.09 3.04 7.46
CA PRO A 69 -15.41 3.64 7.37
C PRO A 69 -15.59 4.73 8.43
N SER A 70 -16.55 5.64 8.24
CA SER A 70 -16.72 6.84 9.08
C SER A 70 -16.83 6.57 10.59
N VAL A 71 -17.36 5.40 10.99
CA VAL A 71 -17.45 5.00 12.40
C VAL A 71 -16.08 4.69 12.99
N GLU A 72 -15.23 3.98 12.24
CA GLU A 72 -13.88 3.63 12.65
C GLU A 72 -12.93 4.83 12.53
N LEU A 73 -13.13 5.69 11.52
CA LEU A 73 -12.40 6.93 11.36
C LEU A 73 -12.46 7.83 12.61
N LYS A 74 -13.63 7.94 13.24
CA LYS A 74 -13.80 8.66 14.51
C LYS A 74 -12.97 8.06 15.66
N GLU A 75 -12.79 6.74 15.66
CA GLU A 75 -11.97 6.06 16.67
C GLU A 75 -10.47 6.30 16.42
N TYR A 76 -10.02 6.32 15.16
CA TYR A 76 -8.66 6.74 14.80
C TYR A 76 -8.39 8.17 15.27
N GLN A 77 -9.27 9.12 14.95
CA GLN A 77 -9.16 10.52 15.36
C GLN A 77 -9.15 10.68 16.88
N LYS A 78 -10.07 10.01 17.59
CA LYS A 78 -10.17 10.08 19.05
C LYS A 78 -8.93 9.49 19.75
N SER A 79 -8.40 8.39 19.24
CA SER A 79 -7.30 7.66 19.89
C SER A 79 -5.91 8.13 19.46
N GLY A 80 -5.80 8.90 18.38
CA GLY A 80 -4.52 9.25 17.75
C GLY A 80 -3.74 8.05 17.22
N SER A 81 -4.40 6.90 17.02
CA SER A 81 -3.75 5.70 16.47
C SER A 81 -3.36 5.94 15.01
N ARG A 82 -2.25 5.36 14.56
CA ARG A 82 -1.87 5.33 13.15
C ARG A 82 -2.65 4.25 12.42
N LEU A 83 -2.94 4.47 11.13
CA LEU A 83 -3.56 3.46 10.26
C LEU A 83 -2.75 2.16 10.30
N LEU A 84 -3.44 1.04 10.43
CA LEU A 84 -2.83 -0.27 10.59
C LEU A 84 -3.07 -1.15 9.36
N SER A 85 -2.14 -2.07 9.08
CA SER A 85 -2.39 -3.18 8.18
C SER A 85 -3.41 -4.16 8.76
N LEU A 86 -4.10 -4.90 7.89
CA LEU A 86 -5.15 -5.83 8.29
C LEU A 86 -4.57 -7.08 8.97
N GLU A 87 -3.52 -7.67 8.40
CA GLU A 87 -2.98 -8.97 8.82
C GLU A 87 -2.21 -8.88 10.15
N SER A 88 -1.17 -8.06 10.20
CA SER A 88 -0.29 -7.97 11.39
C SER A 88 -0.59 -6.79 12.30
N GLN A 89 -1.49 -5.89 11.88
CA GLN A 89 -1.87 -4.68 12.65
C GLN A 89 -0.67 -3.76 12.92
N ARG A 90 0.19 -3.63 11.91
CA ARG A 90 1.35 -2.74 11.94
C ARG A 90 1.01 -1.37 11.35
N PRO A 91 1.54 -0.28 11.92
CA PRO A 91 1.48 1.04 11.28
C PRO A 91 2.00 0.99 9.84
N LEU A 92 1.34 1.71 8.93
CA LEU A 92 1.77 1.78 7.52
C LEU A 92 3.19 2.36 7.38
N SER A 93 3.63 3.21 8.30
CA SER A 93 4.99 3.74 8.34
C SER A 93 6.08 2.69 8.56
N ASP A 94 5.72 1.49 9.04
CA ASP A 94 6.70 0.43 9.34
C ASP A 94 7.10 -0.39 8.11
N PHE A 95 6.38 -0.23 6.99
CA PHE A 95 6.64 -0.98 5.76
C PHE A 95 7.77 -0.35 4.93
N ASP A 96 8.41 -1.16 4.08
CA ASP A 96 9.37 -0.66 3.11
C ASP A 96 8.66 0.05 1.94
N VAL A 97 7.49 -0.48 1.54
CA VAL A 97 6.71 -0.01 0.38
C VAL A 97 5.23 0.10 0.73
N LEU A 98 4.61 1.24 0.37
CA LEU A 98 3.17 1.37 0.24
C LEU A 98 2.79 1.31 -1.24
N ALA A 99 1.99 0.32 -1.63
CA ALA A 99 1.52 0.15 -2.99
C ALA A 99 0.02 0.44 -3.07
N PHE A 100 -0.36 1.60 -3.61
CA PHE A 100 -1.76 1.95 -3.81
C PHE A 100 -2.31 1.28 -5.07
N SER A 101 -3.41 0.53 -4.92
CA SER A 101 -4.15 -0.06 -6.04
C SER A 101 -5.41 0.76 -6.30
N VAL A 102 -5.33 1.66 -7.28
CA VAL A 102 -6.35 2.66 -7.55
C VAL A 102 -7.18 2.26 -8.76
N SER A 103 -8.41 1.81 -8.50
CA SER A 103 -9.27 1.26 -9.55
C SER A 103 -10.24 2.27 -10.15
N PHE A 104 -10.59 3.32 -9.40
CA PHE A 104 -11.52 4.35 -9.84
C PHE A 104 -10.96 5.76 -9.56
N GLU A 105 -11.23 6.72 -10.44
CA GLU A 105 -10.75 8.11 -10.30
C GLU A 105 -11.24 8.77 -9.00
N ASN A 106 -12.46 8.44 -8.55
CA ASN A 106 -12.99 8.96 -7.28
C ASN A 106 -12.15 8.54 -6.07
N ASP A 107 -11.37 7.46 -6.17
CA ASP A 107 -10.52 7.00 -5.07
C ASP A 107 -9.27 7.89 -4.87
N TYR A 108 -8.93 8.77 -5.84
CA TYR A 108 -7.82 9.74 -5.70
C TYR A 108 -7.99 10.62 -4.46
N LEU A 109 -9.24 11.01 -4.17
CA LEU A 109 -9.58 11.87 -3.04
C LEU A 109 -9.33 11.21 -1.69
N ASN A 110 -9.25 9.89 -1.65
CA ASN A 110 -9.05 9.12 -0.42
C ASN A 110 -7.56 8.92 -0.08
N ILE A 111 -6.66 9.10 -1.05
CA ILE A 111 -5.21 8.91 -0.84
C ILE A 111 -4.67 9.89 0.22
N PRO A 112 -4.96 11.21 0.17
CA PRO A 112 -4.51 12.14 1.21
C PRO A 112 -5.03 11.81 2.60
N ALA A 113 -6.27 11.32 2.72
CA ALA A 113 -6.85 10.91 3.99
C ALA A 113 -6.13 9.70 4.60
N ILE A 114 -5.69 8.76 3.75
CA ILE A 114 -4.87 7.62 4.18
C ILE A 114 -3.49 8.09 4.66
N PHE A 115 -2.84 9.03 3.97
CA PHE A 115 -1.56 9.59 4.41
C PHE A 115 -1.68 10.29 5.77
N ASP A 116 -2.72 11.10 5.98
CA ASP A 116 -2.97 11.76 7.26
C ASP A 116 -3.12 10.74 8.40
N LEU A 117 -3.93 9.69 8.19
CA LEU A 117 -4.11 8.61 9.17
C LEU A 117 -2.83 7.79 9.41
N ALA A 118 -2.00 7.61 8.38
CA ALA A 118 -0.73 6.90 8.48
C ALA A 118 0.39 7.78 9.09
N GLY A 119 0.19 9.09 9.19
CA GLY A 119 1.23 10.03 9.63
C GLY A 119 2.37 10.17 8.61
N ILE A 120 2.06 10.09 7.32
CA ILE A 120 3.01 10.18 6.21
C ILE A 120 2.80 11.52 5.50
N PRO A 121 3.85 12.29 5.18
CA PRO A 121 3.73 13.51 4.38
C PRO A 121 3.06 13.22 3.03
N PRO A 122 2.04 14.01 2.64
CA PRO A 122 1.24 13.72 1.44
C PRO A 122 2.06 13.87 0.15
N PHE A 123 2.92 14.88 0.06
CA PHE A 123 3.73 15.13 -1.12
C PHE A 123 5.02 14.30 -1.11
N ALA A 124 5.38 13.77 -2.28
CA ALA A 124 6.62 13.01 -2.47
C ALA A 124 7.88 13.82 -2.14
N SER A 125 7.86 15.13 -2.40
CA SER A 125 8.95 16.05 -2.08
C SER A 125 9.27 16.16 -0.59
N ASP A 126 8.29 15.85 0.26
CA ASP A 126 8.39 16.03 1.72
C ASP A 126 8.82 14.73 2.43
N ARG A 127 9.02 13.64 1.69
CA ARG A 127 9.42 12.33 2.24
C ARG A 127 10.91 12.06 2.03
N ASP A 128 11.61 11.82 3.13
CA ASP A 128 12.99 11.34 3.12
C ASP A 128 13.07 9.79 3.22
N ALA A 129 14.27 9.27 3.47
CA ALA A 129 14.52 7.83 3.58
C ALA A 129 13.89 7.17 4.82
N SER A 130 13.35 7.94 5.77
CA SER A 130 12.67 7.40 6.96
C SER A 130 11.23 6.98 6.70
N PHE A 131 10.65 7.38 5.57
CA PHE A 131 9.31 6.99 5.14
C PHE A 131 9.36 5.78 4.19
N PRO A 132 8.26 5.02 4.05
CA PRO A 132 8.15 4.01 3.00
C PRO A 132 8.27 4.64 1.61
N LEU A 133 8.71 3.84 0.64
CA LEU A 133 8.52 4.16 -0.78
C LEU A 133 7.04 4.07 -1.10
N VAL A 134 6.48 5.12 -1.68
CA VAL A 134 5.06 5.17 -2.05
C VAL A 134 4.92 4.99 -3.55
N MET A 135 4.32 3.89 -3.96
CA MET A 135 4.02 3.60 -5.35
C MET A 135 2.52 3.40 -5.57
N ALA A 136 2.06 3.52 -6.81
CA ALA A 136 0.69 3.20 -7.15
C ALA A 136 0.53 2.62 -8.55
N GLY A 137 -0.55 1.86 -8.75
CA GLY A 137 -1.00 1.38 -10.05
C GLY A 137 -2.50 1.14 -10.04
N GLY A 138 -3.03 0.58 -11.12
CA GLY A 138 -4.45 0.28 -11.28
C GLY A 138 -5.09 1.05 -12.43
N ALA A 139 -6.31 0.66 -12.78
CA ALA A 139 -6.98 1.09 -14.01
C ALA A 139 -7.15 2.62 -14.10
N ALA A 140 -7.37 3.31 -12.97
CA ALA A 140 -7.52 4.76 -12.97
C ALA A 140 -6.20 5.46 -13.32
N LEU A 141 -5.08 5.01 -12.75
CA LEU A 141 -3.76 5.58 -13.00
C LEU A 141 -3.22 5.25 -14.38
N PHE A 142 -3.66 4.14 -14.96
CA PHE A 142 -3.41 3.85 -16.37
C PHE A 142 -4.05 4.89 -17.30
N LEU A 143 -5.23 5.42 -16.94
CA LEU A 143 -5.94 6.41 -17.74
C LEU A 143 -5.39 7.83 -17.54
N ASN A 144 -5.26 8.27 -16.28
CA ASN A 144 -4.73 9.58 -15.97
C ASN A 144 -4.09 9.61 -14.57
N PRO A 145 -2.75 9.51 -14.48
CA PRO A 145 -2.03 9.55 -13.21
C PRO A 145 -1.79 10.96 -12.69
N GLU A 146 -1.93 12.00 -13.53
CA GLU A 146 -1.59 13.40 -13.23
C GLU A 146 -2.22 13.92 -11.92
N PRO A 147 -3.50 13.65 -11.59
CA PRO A 147 -4.15 14.21 -10.40
C PRO A 147 -3.49 13.83 -9.07
N VAL A 148 -2.71 12.74 -9.05
CA VAL A 148 -2.05 12.23 -7.85
C VAL A 148 -0.53 12.11 -8.01
N ALA A 149 0.03 12.61 -9.12
CA ALA A 149 1.44 12.41 -9.45
C ALA A 149 2.38 12.97 -8.39
N GLU A 150 2.09 14.16 -7.84
CA GLU A 150 2.90 14.78 -6.78
C GLU A 150 2.82 14.05 -5.43
N LEU A 151 1.84 13.16 -5.26
CA LEU A 151 1.63 12.41 -4.03
C LEU A 151 2.43 11.11 -3.97
N LEU A 152 2.96 10.64 -5.10
CA LEU A 152 3.51 9.30 -5.27
C LEU A 152 4.98 9.37 -5.68
N ASP A 153 5.80 8.44 -5.18
CA ASP A 153 7.22 8.35 -5.55
C ASP A 153 7.39 7.62 -6.90
N LEU A 154 6.51 6.65 -7.19
CA LEU A 154 6.50 5.87 -8.44
C LEU A 154 5.05 5.56 -8.87
N ILE A 155 4.79 5.59 -10.18
CA ILE A 155 3.51 5.16 -10.75
C ILE A 155 3.79 4.08 -11.78
N CYS A 156 3.16 2.91 -11.61
CA CYS A 156 3.23 1.81 -12.55
C CYS A 156 2.09 1.93 -13.56
N VAL A 157 2.43 2.20 -14.81
CA VAL A 157 1.45 2.37 -15.89
C VAL A 157 1.43 1.11 -16.76
N GLY A 158 0.41 0.28 -16.57
CA GLY A 158 0.20 -0.91 -17.40
C GLY A 158 -0.40 -2.07 -16.61
N GLU A 159 -0.19 -3.28 -17.10
CA GLU A 159 -0.66 -4.50 -16.45
C GLU A 159 0.25 -4.88 -15.28
N GLY A 160 -0.33 -4.94 -14.08
CA GLY A 160 0.40 -5.21 -12.84
C GLY A 160 1.14 -6.55 -12.90
N GLU A 161 0.54 -7.58 -13.49
CA GLU A 161 1.13 -8.92 -13.61
C GLU A 161 2.43 -8.94 -14.41
N ALA A 162 2.61 -8.02 -15.37
CA ALA A 162 3.81 -7.90 -16.17
C ALA A 162 4.90 -7.04 -15.50
N ILE A 163 4.48 -5.97 -14.81
CA ILE A 163 5.38 -4.97 -14.22
C ILE A 163 5.91 -5.44 -12.86
N LEU A 164 5.01 -5.96 -12.03
CA LEU A 164 5.25 -6.19 -10.61
C LEU A 164 6.38 -7.17 -10.31
N PRO A 165 6.56 -8.30 -11.03
CA PRO A 165 7.69 -9.20 -10.76
C PRO A 165 9.06 -8.51 -10.90
N SER A 166 9.27 -7.80 -12.01
CA SER A 166 10.54 -7.11 -12.28
C SER A 166 10.78 -5.97 -11.30
N LEU A 167 9.73 -5.24 -10.94
CA LEU A 167 9.82 -4.15 -9.98
C LEU A 167 10.12 -4.65 -8.56
N LEU A 168 9.44 -5.70 -8.10
CA LEU A 168 9.69 -6.29 -6.78
C LEU A 168 11.10 -6.86 -6.66
N ASP A 169 11.59 -7.53 -7.71
CA ASP A 169 12.98 -7.99 -7.76
C ASP A 169 13.99 -6.84 -7.73
N PHE A 170 13.71 -5.76 -8.47
CA PHE A 170 14.52 -4.55 -8.45
C PHE A 170 14.56 -3.92 -7.05
N LEU A 171 13.41 -3.71 -6.40
CA LEU A 171 13.32 -3.11 -5.07
C LEU A 171 14.06 -3.95 -4.02
N ARG A 172 13.94 -5.28 -4.10
CA ARG A 172 14.67 -6.20 -3.23
C ARG A 172 16.19 -6.10 -3.40
N ALA A 173 16.67 -5.93 -4.64
CA ALA A 173 18.09 -5.90 -4.95
C ALA A 173 18.79 -4.59 -4.53
N GLN A 174 18.06 -3.48 -4.38
CA GLN A 174 18.68 -2.18 -4.07
C GLN A 174 19.14 -2.03 -2.61
N GLY A 175 18.60 -2.82 -1.67
CA GLY A 175 19.00 -2.75 -0.26
C GLY A 175 18.94 -1.33 0.31
N SER A 176 20.07 -0.81 0.80
CA SER A 176 20.19 0.55 1.38
C SER A 176 20.54 1.65 0.38
N ALA A 177 20.27 1.47 -0.93
CA ALA A 177 20.51 2.50 -1.92
C ALA A 177 19.75 3.79 -1.60
N ALA A 178 20.32 4.94 -1.98
CA ALA A 178 19.65 6.22 -1.80
C ALA A 178 18.37 6.27 -2.63
N ARG A 179 17.27 6.76 -2.04
CA ARG A 179 15.95 6.84 -2.69
C ARG A 179 16.00 7.47 -4.07
N THR A 180 16.75 8.58 -4.24
CA THR A 180 16.91 9.26 -5.54
C THR A 180 17.55 8.38 -6.60
N GLU A 181 18.55 7.58 -6.23
CA GLU A 181 19.21 6.65 -7.15
C GLU A 181 18.29 5.49 -7.52
N LEU A 182 17.55 4.96 -6.55
CA LEU A 182 16.53 3.95 -6.77
C LEU A 182 15.49 4.44 -7.78
N LEU A 183 14.94 5.63 -7.59
CA LEU A 183 13.94 6.22 -8.48
C LEU A 183 14.50 6.47 -9.90
N ALA A 184 15.73 6.98 -10.01
CA ALA A 184 16.36 7.20 -11.31
C ALA A 184 16.54 5.89 -12.11
N LYS A 185 16.85 4.78 -11.43
CA LYS A 185 16.95 3.45 -12.07
C LYS A 185 15.57 2.84 -12.38
N ALA A 186 14.57 3.08 -11.52
CA ALA A 186 13.24 2.52 -11.69
C ALA A 186 12.56 2.98 -12.99
N VAL A 187 12.85 4.19 -13.49
CA VAL A 187 12.32 4.73 -14.77
C VAL A 187 12.73 3.88 -15.99
N HIS A 188 13.77 3.06 -15.87
CA HIS A 188 14.19 2.15 -16.93
C HIS A 188 13.51 0.78 -16.90
N LEU A 189 12.68 0.51 -15.88
CA LEU A 189 11.84 -0.67 -15.83
C LEU A 189 10.63 -0.50 -16.76
N PRO A 190 10.07 -1.61 -17.29
CA PRO A 190 8.86 -1.53 -18.08
C PRO A 190 7.67 -1.10 -17.21
N GLY A 191 6.86 -0.16 -17.74
CA GLY A 191 5.58 0.25 -17.16
C GLY A 191 5.65 1.39 -16.17
#